data_AF-A0A2G9Q2J0-F1
#
_entry.id   AF-A0A2G9Q2J0-F1
#
_cell.length_a   1.000
_cell.length_b   1.000
_cell.length_c   1.000
_cell.angle_alpha   90.00
_cell.angle_beta   90.00
_cell.angle_gamma   90.00
#
_symmetry.space_group_name_H-M   'P 1'
#
loop_
_entity.id
_entity.type
_entity.pdbx_description
1 polymer ?
#
loop_
_entity_poly.entity_id
_entity_poly.type
_entity_poly.pdbx_seq_one_letter_code
_entity_poly.pdbx_strand_id
1 'polypeptide(L)' 'DPPSHQPESGITPSPSPRPRPPDNLEEGEVKEVGEICTPPSGVLVVEGQAVEPFSTDSAQRLIGQIMV' A
#
# COMPACT_ATOMS: atom_id res chain seq x y z
N ASP A 1 -20.12 -15.15 -4.99
CA ASP A 1 -19.46 -14.06 -4.25
C ASP A 1 -18.05 -14.45 -3.84
N PRO A 2 -17.01 -13.67 -4.17
CA PRO A 2 -15.67 -13.91 -3.64
C PRO A 2 -15.63 -13.49 -2.17
N PRO A 3 -14.87 -14.19 -1.31
CA PRO A 3 -14.78 -13.84 0.09
C PRO A 3 -14.04 -12.52 0.24
N SER A 4 -14.70 -11.56 0.89
CA SER A 4 -14.09 -10.33 1.39
C SER A 4 -13.14 -10.70 2.53
N HIS A 5 -11.87 -10.94 2.21
CA HIS A 5 -10.81 -10.94 3.21
C HIS A 5 -10.44 -9.49 3.51
N GLN A 6 -11.36 -8.73 4.11
CA GLN A 6 -10.94 -7.55 4.84
C GLN A 6 -10.20 -8.05 6.09
N PRO A 7 -8.93 -7.70 6.30
CA PRO A 7 -8.33 -7.91 7.60
C PRO A 7 -9.14 -7.09 8.60
N GLU A 8 -9.70 -7.75 9.60
CA GLU A 8 -10.30 -7.09 10.76
C GLU A 8 -9.26 -6.10 11.28
N SER A 9 -9.49 -4.80 11.05
CA SER A 9 -8.67 -3.74 11.62
C SER A 9 -9.02 -3.60 13.09
N GLY A 10 -8.74 -4.65 13.86
CA GLY A 10 -8.65 -4.59 15.30
C GLY A 10 -7.47 -3.68 15.64
N ILE A 11 -7.68 -2.37 15.57
CA ILE A 11 -6.83 -1.39 16.25
C ILE A 11 -7.08 -1.50 17.75
N THR A 12 -6.79 -2.67 18.32
CA THR A 12 -6.38 -2.71 19.71
C THR A 12 -5.12 -1.87 19.77
N PRO A 13 -5.10 -0.72 20.48
CA PRO A 13 -3.87 0.03 20.61
C PRO A 13 -2.85 -0.91 21.24
N SER A 14 -1.78 -1.19 20.49
CA SER A 14 -0.72 -2.06 20.98
C SER A 14 -0.26 -1.52 22.34
N PRO A 15 -0.09 -2.38 23.37
CA PRO A 15 0.46 -1.96 24.66
C PRO A 15 1.93 -1.52 24.55
N SER A 16 2.52 -1.57 23.34
CA SER A 16 3.86 -1.04 23.06
C SER A 16 3.98 0.42 23.49
N PRO A 17 5.00 0.77 24.29
CA PRO A 17 5.28 2.16 24.61
C PRO A 17 5.54 2.91 23.31
N ARG A 18 4.67 3.89 22.99
CA ARG A 18 5.01 4.84 21.94
C ARG A 18 6.28 5.59 22.38
N PRO A 19 7.29 5.72 21.50
CA PRO A 19 8.44 6.56 21.80
C PRO A 19 7.96 7.95 22.20
N ARG A 20 8.46 8.48 23.32
CA ARG A 20 8.16 9.86 23.69
C ARG A 20 8.77 10.80 22.65
N PRO A 21 8.05 11.84 22.23
CA PRO A 21 8.64 12.92 21.46
C PRO A 21 9.86 13.49 22.20
N PRO A 22 10.92 13.90 21.51
CA PRO A 22 12.06 14.55 22.16
C PRO A 22 11.64 15.91 22.74
N ASP A 23 12.13 16.23 23.94
CA ASP A 23 11.72 17.44 24.67
C ASP A 23 12.21 18.75 24.05
N ASN A 24 13.15 18.69 23.08
CA ASN A 24 13.84 19.85 22.52
C ASN A 24 13.45 20.19 21.07
N LEU A 25 12.41 19.56 20.51
CA LEU A 25 11.96 19.90 19.16
C LEU A 25 10.96 21.06 19.21
N GLU A 26 11.20 22.11 18.41
CA GLU A 26 10.21 23.18 18.19
C GLU A 26 8.93 22.60 17.56
N GLU A 27 7.79 23.27 17.76
CA GLU A 27 6.54 22.87 17.12
C GLU A 27 6.69 22.88 15.59
N GLY A 28 6.65 21.69 14.97
CA GLY A 28 6.89 21.50 13.54
C GLY A 28 8.30 21.02 13.17
N GLU A 29 9.23 20.97 14.13
CA GLU A 29 10.55 20.37 13.97
C GLU A 29 10.44 18.84 14.03
N VAL A 30 11.10 18.17 13.08
CA VAL A 30 11.19 16.71 13.02
C VAL A 30 12.63 16.27 13.20
N LYS A 31 12.83 15.19 13.95
CA LYS A 31 14.17 14.62 14.13
C LYS A 31 14.64 13.95 12.84
N GLU A 32 15.85 14.29 12.40
CA GLU A 32 16.53 13.51 11.37
C GLU A 32 16.74 12.07 11.88
N VAL A 33 16.04 11.13 11.26
CA VAL A 33 16.33 9.72 11.41
C VAL A 33 17.43 9.42 10.41
N GLY A 34 18.58 8.95 10.89
CA GLY A 34 19.72 8.60 10.02
C GLY A 34 19.37 7.52 8.99
N GLU A 35 20.35 7.07 8.21
CA GLU A 35 20.14 6.16 7.08
C GLU A 35 19.23 4.97 7.43
N ILE A 36 18.05 4.94 6.81
CA ILE A 36 17.06 3.90 7.03
C ILE A 36 17.43 2.74 6.10
N CYS A 37 18.20 1.78 6.63
CA CYS A 37 18.51 0.56 5.90
C CYS A 37 17.31 -0.40 5.97
N THR A 38 16.66 -0.65 4.83
CA THR A 38 15.74 -1.77 4.72
C THR A 38 16.56 -3.00 4.33
N PRO A 39 16.65 -4.05 5.17
CA PRO A 39 17.38 -5.24 4.80
C PRO A 39 16.75 -5.83 3.52
N PRO A 40 17.53 -6.49 2.64
CA PRO A 40 16.99 -7.08 1.41
C PRO A 40 15.82 -8.03 1.65
N SER A 41 15.81 -8.70 2.81
CA SER A 41 14.71 -9.57 3.26
C SER A 41 13.42 -8.83 3.67
N GLY A 42 13.47 -7.50 3.84
CA GLY A 42 12.34 -6.63 4.16
C GLY A 42 11.60 -6.09 2.93
N VAL A 43 12.07 -6.41 1.72
CA VAL A 43 11.40 -6.07 0.46
C VAL A 43 10.56 -7.25 0.01
N LEU A 44 9.24 -7.10 0.01
CA LEU A 44 8.35 -8.07 -0.63
C LEU A 44 8.37 -7.80 -2.14
N VAL A 45 8.85 -8.77 -2.92
CA VAL A 45 8.77 -8.71 -4.39
C VAL A 45 7.32 -9.00 -4.77
N VAL A 46 6.61 -7.98 -5.26
CA VAL A 46 5.32 -8.18 -5.90
C VAL A 46 5.59 -8.64 -7.32
N GLU A 47 5.33 -9.91 -7.61
CA GLU A 47 5.27 -10.39 -8.98
C GLU A 47 4.16 -9.61 -9.69
N GLY A 48 4.52 -8.88 -10.75
CA GLY A 48 3.55 -8.13 -11.53
C GLY A 48 2.51 -9.11 -12.04
N GLN A 49 1.25 -8.94 -11.63
CA GLN A 49 0.19 -9.82 -12.07
C GLN A 49 0.05 -9.64 -13.59
N ALA A 50 0.53 -10.63 -14.35
CA ALA A 50 0.34 -10.70 -15.79
C ALA A 50 -1.14 -11.04 -16.05
N VAL A 51 -2.02 -10.07 -15.76
CA VAL A 51 -3.37 -10.09 -16.31
C VAL A 51 -3.20 -9.92 -17.81
N GLU A 52 -3.93 -10.70 -18.59
CA GLU A 52 -3.97 -10.53 -20.03
C GLU A 52 -4.22 -9.04 -20.34
N PRO A 53 -3.30 -8.37 -21.06
CA PRO A 53 -3.45 -6.95 -21.33
C PRO A 53 -4.70 -6.74 -22.16
N PHE A 54 -5.29 -5.55 -22.05
CA PHE A 54 -6.46 -5.21 -22.86
C PHE A 54 -6.13 -5.34 -24.35
N SER A 55 -6.81 -6.28 -25.01
CA SER A 55 -6.61 -6.64 -26.40
C SER A 55 -7.41 -5.73 -27.34
N THR A 56 -7.02 -5.70 -28.61
CA THR A 56 -7.79 -5.06 -29.70
C THR A 56 -9.20 -5.63 -29.79
N ASP A 57 -9.39 -6.94 -29.56
CA ASP A 57 -10.73 -7.57 -29.56
C ASP A 57 -11.62 -6.98 -28.46
N SER A 58 -11.08 -6.88 -27.23
CA SER A 58 -11.79 -6.24 -26.12
C SER A 58 -12.08 -4.76 -26.39
N ALA A 59 -11.18 -4.05 -27.08
CA ALA A 59 -11.40 -2.66 -27.50
C ALA A 59 -12.58 -2.54 -28.46
N GLN A 60 -12.60 -3.38 -29.51
CA GLN A 60 -13.64 -3.35 -30.53
C GLN A 60 -15.01 -3.72 -29.96
N ARG A 61 -15.05 -4.73 -29.08
CA ARG A 61 -16.28 -5.12 -28.38
C ARG A 61 -16.80 -3.99 -27.49
N LEU A 62 -15.93 -3.32 -26.74
CA LEU A 62 -16.31 -2.17 -25.91
C LEU A 62 -16.84 -1.00 -26.76
N ILE A 63 -16.19 -0.69 -27.89
CA ILE A 63 -16.65 0.34 -28.81
C ILE A 63 -18.06 0.03 -29.32
N GLY A 64 -18.33 -1.23 -29.68
CA GLY A 64 -19.67 -1.66 -30.10
C GLY A 64 -20.74 -1.61 -29.00
N GLN A 65 -20.35 -1.68 -27.72
CA GLN A 65 -21.29 -1.51 -26.59
C GLN A 65 -21.64 -0.05 -26.31
N ILE A 66 -20.74 0.88 -26.65
CA ILE A 66 -20.90 2.32 -26.41
C ILE A 66 -21.65 2.99 -27.55
N MET A 67 -21.35 2.62 -28.80
CA MET A 67 -21.99 3.17 -29.99
C MET A 67 -23.34 2.46 -30.22
N VAL A 68 -24.41 3.02 -29.66
CA VAL A 68 -25.81 2.62 -29.92
C VAL A 68 -26.38 3.41 -31.10
#